data_AF-A0A954H5E3-F1
#
_entry.id   AF-A0A954H5E3-F1
#
_cell.length_a   1.000
_cell.length_b   1.000
_cell.length_c   1.000
_cell.angle_alpha   90.00
_cell.angle_beta   90.00
_cell.angle_gamma   90.00
#
_symmetry.space_group_name_H-M   'P 1'
#
loop_
_entity.id
_entity.type
_entity.pdbx_description
1 polymer ?
#
loop_
_entity_poly.entity_id
_entity_poly.type
_entity_poly.pdbx_seq_one_letter_code
_entity_poly.pdbx_strand_id
1 'polypeptide(L)'
;MGQDDQGNTKFGTFGGVFTPCTLTILGVIMFLRFGQVVGQAGIIYALLIVAASKLITTLTTLSLSAIATNTRVQGGGAYYLISRSLGVEFGGAIGVVFYLAQAISVAMYIIGFTEAFLGTFGIDEVHFISIATIVNIGTFICVYVGASWAIKVQYFILAALLASLLSFFAGAIPSIDLSLMRTNLSPNFEEN
;
A
#
# COMPACT_ATOMS: atom_id res chain seq x y z
N MET A 1 -19.49 30.91 -31.03
CA MET A 1 -19.43 31.45 -29.65
C MET A 1 -20.08 30.42 -28.73
N GLY A 2 -19.27 29.67 -27.99
CA GLY A 2 -19.75 28.58 -27.14
C GLY A 2 -18.60 27.86 -26.47
N GLN A 3 -17.89 28.63 -25.64
CA GLN A 3 -16.97 28.25 -24.55
C GLN A 3 -16.26 26.88 -24.68
N ASP A 4 -14.98 26.95 -25.04
CA ASP A 4 -13.99 25.93 -24.67
C ASP A 4 -13.94 25.83 -23.14
N ASP A 5 -14.52 24.76 -22.59
CA ASP A 5 -14.47 24.42 -21.17
C ASP A 5 -13.01 24.27 -20.73
N GLN A 6 -12.58 25.22 -19.91
CA GLN A 6 -11.29 25.23 -19.23
C GLN A 6 -11.14 23.98 -18.35
N GLY A 7 -10.17 23.13 -18.70
CA GLY A 7 -9.14 22.71 -17.74
C GLY A 7 -9.48 21.62 -16.71
N ASN A 8 -10.40 20.70 -16.98
CA ASN A 8 -10.53 19.49 -16.13
C ASN A 8 -9.84 18.29 -16.80
N THR A 9 -8.52 18.17 -16.64
CA THR A 9 -7.75 17.00 -17.10
C THR A 9 -8.28 15.75 -16.39
N LYS A 10 -9.16 15.00 -17.08
CA LYS A 10 -9.64 13.70 -16.61
C LYS A 10 -8.42 12.76 -16.50
N PHE A 11 -8.24 12.14 -15.33
CA PHE A 11 -7.15 11.21 -15.11
C PHE A 11 -7.32 9.97 -16.00
N GLY A 12 -6.28 9.62 -16.76
CA GLY A 12 -6.27 8.38 -17.56
C GLY A 12 -6.07 7.14 -16.68
N THR A 13 -6.23 5.93 -17.26
CA THR A 13 -6.12 4.65 -16.53
C THR A 13 -4.78 4.49 -15.80
N PHE A 14 -3.67 4.87 -16.43
CA PHE A 14 -2.35 4.74 -15.83
C PHE A 14 -2.16 5.69 -14.63
N GLY A 15 -2.40 6.97 -14.83
CA GLY A 15 -2.18 7.98 -13.79
C GLY A 15 -3.24 7.98 -12.68
N GLY A 16 -4.49 7.66 -13.03
CA GLY A 16 -5.62 7.73 -12.10
C GLY A 16 -5.89 6.44 -11.34
N VAL A 17 -5.46 5.27 -11.84
CA VAL A 17 -5.78 3.96 -11.24
C VAL A 17 -4.54 3.11 -11.03
N PHE A 18 -3.74 2.86 -12.06
CA PHE A 18 -2.59 1.95 -11.94
C PHE A 18 -1.54 2.46 -10.95
N THR A 19 -1.03 3.68 -11.15
CA THR A 19 -0.02 4.26 -10.26
C THR A 19 -0.46 4.33 -8.80
N PRO A 20 -1.64 4.88 -8.44
CA PRO A 20 -2.06 4.91 -7.04
C PRO A 20 -2.22 3.50 -6.46
N CYS A 21 -2.81 2.56 -7.19
CA CYS A 21 -2.96 1.18 -6.72
C CYS A 21 -1.61 0.50 -6.47
N THR A 22 -0.63 0.68 -7.35
CA THR A 22 0.72 0.13 -7.14
C THR A 22 1.38 0.71 -5.89
N LEU A 23 1.26 2.02 -5.65
CA LEU A 23 1.82 2.67 -4.46
C LEU A 23 1.17 2.19 -3.16
N THR A 24 -0.14 1.92 -3.18
CA THR A 24 -0.83 1.41 -1.99
C THR A 24 -0.43 -0.02 -1.67
N ILE A 25 -0.10 -0.85 -2.67
CA ILE A 25 0.34 -2.23 -2.47
C ILE A 25 1.80 -2.29 -2.02
N LEU A 26 2.68 -1.51 -2.66
CA LEU A 26 4.10 -1.48 -2.35
C LEU A 26 4.36 -0.56 -1.16
N GLY A 27 4.01 -1.05 0.03
CA GLY A 27 4.04 -0.29 1.27
C GLY A 27 5.22 -0.63 2.19
N VAL A 28 5.14 -0.08 3.40
CA VAL A 28 6.17 -0.19 4.44
C VAL A 28 6.45 -1.63 4.88
N ILE A 29 5.44 -2.51 4.81
CA ILE A 29 5.57 -3.95 5.14
C ILE A 29 6.61 -4.64 4.26
N MET A 30 6.66 -4.28 2.97
CA MET A 30 7.60 -4.90 2.05
C MET A 30 9.04 -4.65 2.48
N PHE A 31 9.36 -3.44 2.94
CA PHE A 31 10.72 -3.06 3.30
C PHE A 31 11.08 -3.44 4.74
N LEU A 32 10.19 -3.23 5.71
CA LEU A 32 10.52 -3.42 7.13
C LEU A 32 10.16 -4.80 7.69
N ARG A 33 9.12 -5.45 7.16
CA ARG A 33 8.55 -6.65 7.78
C ARG A 33 8.74 -7.91 6.97
N PHE A 34 8.82 -7.82 5.64
CA PHE A 34 8.93 -9.01 4.78
C PHE A 34 10.16 -9.86 5.11
N GLY A 35 11.31 -9.24 5.39
CA GLY A 35 12.51 -9.95 5.81
C GLY A 35 12.33 -10.75 7.11
N GLN A 36 11.64 -10.17 8.10
CA GLN A 36 11.33 -10.86 9.37
C GLN A 36 10.36 -12.02 9.16
N VAL A 37 9.36 -11.87 8.29
CA VAL A 37 8.41 -12.95 7.94
C VAL A 37 9.15 -14.11 7.29
N VAL A 38 10.03 -13.84 6.32
CA VAL A 38 10.82 -14.89 5.67
C VAL A 38 11.78 -15.56 6.66
N GLY A 39 12.40 -14.78 7.55
CA GLY A 39 13.32 -15.30 8.57
C GLY A 39 12.65 -16.19 9.62
N GLN A 40 11.42 -15.88 10.04
CA GLN A 40 10.69 -16.65 11.06
C GLN A 40 9.92 -17.84 10.47
N ALA A 41 9.25 -17.65 9.33
CA ALA A 41 8.43 -18.70 8.72
C ALA A 41 9.24 -19.65 7.83
N GLY A 42 10.43 -19.25 7.38
CA GLY A 42 11.17 -19.93 6.31
C GLY A 42 10.58 -19.62 4.93
N ILE A 43 11.35 -19.93 3.89
CA ILE A 43 11.04 -19.55 2.50
C ILE A 43 9.72 -20.18 2.01
N ILE A 44 9.49 -21.46 2.30
CA ILE A 44 8.32 -22.20 1.79
C ILE A 44 7.02 -21.63 2.38
N TYR A 45 6.95 -21.45 3.70
CA TYR A 45 5.75 -20.92 4.33
C TYR A 45 5.53 -19.44 4.03
N ALA A 46 6.60 -18.64 3.92
CA ALA A 46 6.48 -17.25 3.46
C ALA A 46 5.88 -17.17 2.04
N LEU A 47 6.30 -18.05 1.12
CA LEU A 47 5.70 -18.14 -0.21
C LEU A 47 4.24 -18.58 -0.16
N LEU A 48 3.87 -19.54 0.70
CA LEU A 48 2.47 -19.94 0.88
C LEU A 48 1.60 -18.80 1.41
N ILE A 49 2.09 -18.02 2.38
CA ILE A 49 1.40 -16.83 2.92
C ILE A 49 1.14 -15.81 1.81
N VAL A 50 2.17 -15.52 0.99
CA VAL A 50 2.05 -14.59 -0.15
C VAL A 50 1.07 -15.13 -1.20
N ALA A 51 1.15 -16.42 -1.54
CA ALA A 51 0.27 -17.05 -2.52
C ALA A 51 -1.20 -17.01 -2.06
N ALA A 52 -1.48 -17.35 -0.80
CA ALA A 52 -2.82 -17.29 -0.23
C ALA A 52 -3.37 -15.86 -0.21
N SER A 53 -2.56 -14.89 0.22
CA SER A 53 -2.93 -13.47 0.23
C SER A 53 -3.22 -12.95 -1.19
N LYS A 54 -2.42 -13.38 -2.18
CA LYS A 54 -2.62 -13.00 -3.58
C LYS A 54 -3.88 -13.61 -4.16
N LEU A 55 -4.22 -14.85 -3.79
CA LEU A 55 -5.46 -15.51 -4.20
C LEU A 55 -6.70 -14.74 -3.69
N ILE A 56 -6.74 -14.43 -2.38
CA ILE A 56 -7.84 -13.65 -1.77
C ILE A 56 -7.99 -12.30 -2.47
N THR A 57 -6.87 -11.58 -2.67
CA THR A 57 -6.88 -10.26 -3.31
C THR A 57 -7.37 -10.35 -4.75
N THR A 58 -6.90 -11.35 -5.51
CA THR A 58 -7.28 -11.54 -6.93
C THR A 58 -8.76 -11.85 -7.08
N LEU A 59 -9.31 -12.73 -6.23
CA LEU A 59 -10.75 -13.02 -6.21
C LEU A 59 -11.58 -11.77 -5.87
N THR A 60 -11.13 -10.97 -4.89
CA THR A 60 -11.79 -9.72 -4.51
C THR A 60 -11.76 -8.70 -5.65
N THR A 61 -10.61 -8.54 -6.33
CA THR A 61 -10.49 -7.64 -7.48
C THR A 61 -11.36 -8.09 -8.66
N LEU A 62 -11.49 -9.39 -8.90
CA LEU A 62 -12.38 -9.92 -9.94
C LEU A 62 -13.84 -9.58 -9.63
N SER A 63 -14.27 -9.76 -8.38
CA SER A 63 -15.60 -9.34 -7.92
C SER A 63 -15.82 -7.83 -8.11
N LEU A 64 -14.85 -7.01 -7.71
CA LEU A 64 -14.92 -5.55 -7.90
C LEU A 64 -14.99 -5.15 -9.38
N SER A 65 -14.27 -5.86 -10.26
CA SER A 65 -14.32 -5.64 -11.71
C SER A 65 -15.70 -5.94 -12.29
N ALA A 66 -16.38 -7.00 -11.82
CA ALA A 66 -17.74 -7.32 -12.23
C ALA A 66 -18.73 -6.22 -11.80
N ILE A 67 -18.61 -5.74 -10.55
CA ILE A 67 -19.40 -4.62 -10.01
C ILE A 67 -19.19 -3.35 -10.84
N ALA A 68 -17.93 -3.00 -11.13
CA ALA A 68 -17.58 -1.81 -11.88
C ALA A 68 -18.08 -1.83 -13.33
N THR A 69 -18.20 -3.01 -13.94
CA THR A 69 -18.69 -3.18 -15.32
C THR A 69 -20.21 -3.14 -15.40
N ASN A 70 -20.93 -3.54 -14.35
CA ASN A 70 -22.40 -3.64 -14.34
C ASN A 70 -23.11 -2.31 -14.05
N THR A 71 -22.40 -1.31 -13.53
CA THR A 71 -23.00 -0.04 -13.09
C THR A 71 -22.48 1.13 -13.92
N ARG A 72 -23.38 2.01 -14.42
CA ARG A 72 -22.96 3.28 -15.01
C ARG A 72 -22.37 4.17 -13.91
N VAL A 73 -21.04 4.25 -13.89
CA VAL A 73 -20.28 5.06 -12.93
C VAL A 73 -20.61 6.54 -13.16
N GLN A 74 -21.46 7.10 -12.30
CA GLN A 74 -21.50 8.55 -12.07
C GLN A 74 -20.51 8.86 -10.94
N GLY A 75 -20.01 10.10 -10.84
CA GLY A 75 -18.78 10.49 -10.12
C GLY A 75 -18.67 10.26 -8.61
N GLY A 76 -19.31 9.24 -8.03
CA GLY A 76 -19.34 8.93 -6.60
C GLY A 76 -18.32 7.91 -6.09
N GLY A 77 -17.30 7.54 -6.88
CA GLY A 77 -16.20 6.66 -6.44
C GLY A 77 -16.65 5.23 -6.03
N ALA A 78 -15.83 4.56 -5.22
CA ALA A 78 -16.02 3.15 -4.88
C ALA A 78 -17.30 2.87 -4.06
N TYR A 79 -17.61 3.69 -3.05
CA TYR A 79 -18.80 3.51 -2.23
C TYR A 79 -20.09 3.62 -3.04
N TYR A 80 -20.16 4.59 -3.96
CA TYR A 80 -21.30 4.76 -4.85
C TYR A 80 -21.52 3.54 -5.76
N LEU A 81 -20.44 2.96 -6.28
CA LEU A 81 -20.52 1.77 -7.13
C LEU A 81 -21.04 0.54 -6.37
N ILE A 82 -20.56 0.34 -5.14
CA ILE A 82 -20.95 -0.81 -4.31
C ILE A 82 -22.41 -0.67 -3.87
N SER A 83 -22.77 0.46 -3.27
CA SER A 83 -24.14 0.70 -2.76
C SER A 83 -25.21 0.63 -3.86
N ARG A 84 -24.89 1.04 -5.09
CA ARG A 84 -25.83 0.96 -6.22
C ARG A 84 -25.98 -0.45 -6.80
N SER A 85 -24.92 -1.26 -6.74
CA SER A 85 -24.92 -2.61 -7.33
C SER A 85 -25.42 -3.68 -6.35
N LEU A 86 -25.09 -3.54 -5.05
CA LEU A 86 -25.40 -4.53 -4.01
C LEU A 86 -26.52 -4.09 -3.06
N GLY A 87 -26.99 -2.84 -3.15
CA GLY A 87 -27.99 -2.27 -2.25
C GLY A 87 -27.39 -1.50 -1.08
N VAL A 88 -28.23 -0.68 -0.44
CA VAL A 88 -27.81 0.27 0.61
C VAL A 88 -27.32 -0.42 1.89
N GLU A 89 -27.89 -1.59 2.22
CA GLU A 89 -27.53 -2.36 3.42
C GLU A 89 -26.10 -2.91 3.32
N PHE A 90 -25.77 -3.59 2.22
CA PHE A 90 -24.41 -4.08 1.95
C PHE A 90 -23.42 -2.95 1.71
N GLY A 91 -23.83 -1.91 0.97
CA GLY A 91 -22.99 -0.75 0.70
C GLY A 91 -22.57 -0.02 1.98
N GLY A 92 -23.51 0.21 2.91
CA GLY A 92 -23.24 0.85 4.19
C GLY A 92 -22.30 0.04 5.07
N ALA A 93 -22.56 -1.26 5.22
CA ALA A 93 -21.72 -2.15 6.04
C ALA A 93 -20.28 -2.22 5.51
N ILE A 94 -20.10 -2.46 4.20
CA ILE A 94 -18.77 -2.51 3.57
C ILE A 94 -18.08 -1.14 3.67
N GLY A 95 -18.83 -0.05 3.47
CA GLY A 95 -18.30 1.31 3.54
C GLY A 95 -17.71 1.67 4.90
N VAL A 96 -18.41 1.34 6.00
CA VAL A 96 -17.93 1.61 7.37
C VAL A 96 -16.68 0.79 7.68
N VAL A 97 -16.67 -0.50 7.35
CA VAL A 97 -15.50 -1.36 7.57
C VAL A 97 -14.30 -0.87 6.76
N PHE A 98 -14.50 -0.50 5.50
CA PHE A 98 -13.43 0.02 4.65
C PHE A 98 -12.89 1.35 5.16
N TYR A 99 -13.75 2.26 5.63
CA TYR A 99 -13.33 3.53 6.24
C TYR A 99 -12.44 3.30 7.47
N LEU A 100 -12.85 2.43 8.39
CA LEU A 100 -12.05 2.08 9.57
C LEU A 100 -10.72 1.42 9.20
N ALA A 101 -10.74 0.50 8.23
CA ALA A 101 -9.53 -0.13 7.72
C ALA A 101 -8.53 0.90 7.17
N GLN A 102 -9.01 1.90 6.43
CA GLN A 102 -8.14 2.96 5.91
C GLN A 102 -7.61 3.88 7.01
N ALA A 103 -8.42 4.22 8.02
CA ALA A 103 -7.95 4.99 9.17
C ALA A 103 -6.82 4.28 9.93
N ILE A 104 -6.96 2.97 10.15
CA ILE A 104 -5.92 2.15 10.79
C ILE A 104 -4.68 2.04 9.88
N SER A 105 -4.90 1.90 8.55
CA SER A 105 -3.80 1.83 7.59
C SER A 105 -2.93 3.09 7.62
N VAL A 106 -3.53 4.28 7.69
CA VAL A 106 -2.78 5.55 7.81
C VAL A 106 -1.89 5.56 9.06
N ALA A 107 -2.42 5.16 10.21
CA ALA A 107 -1.65 5.07 11.45
C ALA A 107 -0.47 4.11 11.31
N MET A 108 -0.69 2.94 10.71
CA MET A 108 0.34 1.95 10.46
C MET A 108 1.45 2.46 9.52
N TYR A 109 1.11 3.21 8.47
CA TYR A 109 2.11 3.83 7.60
C TYR A 109 2.95 4.89 8.32
N ILE A 110 2.35 5.68 9.22
CA ILE A 110 3.07 6.68 10.02
C ILE A 110 4.04 6.01 11.00
N ILE A 111 3.61 4.94 11.67
CA ILE A 111 4.45 4.15 12.58
C ILE A 111 5.64 3.57 11.82
N GLY A 112 5.40 2.91 10.69
CA GLY A 112 6.48 2.31 9.89
C GLY A 112 7.43 3.34 9.30
N PHE A 113 6.94 4.51 8.86
CA PHE A 113 7.80 5.62 8.45
C PHE A 113 8.69 6.10 9.62
N THR A 114 8.11 6.24 10.81
CA THR A 114 8.82 6.71 12.00
C THR A 114 9.94 5.73 12.40
N GLU A 115 9.68 4.42 12.35
CA GLU A 115 10.67 3.37 12.60
C GLU A 115 11.84 3.46 11.60
N ALA A 116 11.55 3.57 10.30
CA ALA A 116 12.57 3.72 9.27
C ALA A 116 13.37 5.02 9.41
N PHE A 117 12.71 6.12 9.79
CA PHE A 117 13.33 7.42 9.98
C PHE A 117 14.31 7.41 11.15
N LEU A 118 13.87 6.93 12.31
CA LEU A 118 14.71 6.81 13.51
C LEU A 118 15.92 5.91 13.25
N GLY A 119 15.71 4.75 12.61
CA GLY A 119 16.77 3.82 12.26
C GLY A 119 17.81 4.39 11.29
N THR A 120 17.40 5.31 10.40
CA THR A 120 18.32 5.96 9.45
C THR A 120 19.18 7.03 10.12
N PHE A 121 18.61 7.79 11.04
CA PHE A 121 19.32 8.91 11.71
C PHE A 121 19.95 8.54 13.06
N GLY A 122 19.76 7.30 13.55
CA GLY A 122 20.28 6.85 14.84
C GLY A 122 19.71 7.62 16.02
N ILE A 123 18.45 8.05 15.94
CA ILE A 123 17.78 8.81 17.00
C ILE A 123 17.16 7.84 18.02
N ASP A 124 17.31 8.13 19.31
CA ASP A 124 16.78 7.31 20.39
C ASP A 124 15.26 7.10 20.30
N GLU A 125 14.82 5.89 20.64
CA GLU A 125 13.40 5.49 20.63
C GLU A 125 12.50 6.31 21.56
N VAL A 126 13.09 7.03 22.52
CA VAL A 126 12.36 7.96 23.42
C VAL A 126 11.62 9.03 22.62
N HIS A 127 12.09 9.39 21.43
CA HIS A 127 11.47 10.40 20.56
C HIS A 127 10.40 9.83 19.61
N PHE A 128 10.12 8.52 19.66
CA PHE A 128 9.22 7.84 18.72
C PHE A 128 7.83 8.50 18.66
N ILE A 129 7.19 8.68 19.82
CA ILE A 129 5.83 9.22 19.92
C ILE A 129 5.78 10.66 19.39
N SER A 130 6.79 11.47 19.73
CA SER A 130 6.89 12.86 19.30
C SER A 130 7.00 12.97 17.78
N ILE A 131 7.89 12.17 17.16
CA ILE A 131 8.10 12.19 15.71
C ILE A 131 6.86 11.65 14.99
N ALA A 132 6.28 10.53 15.45
CA ALA A 132 5.06 9.98 14.86
C ALA A 132 3.91 10.99 14.89
N THR A 133 3.76 11.75 15.98
CA THR A 133 2.74 12.80 16.10
C THR A 133 2.98 13.95 15.13
N ILE A 134 4.24 14.40 14.98
CA ILE A 134 4.62 15.44 14.01
C ILE A 134 4.33 14.99 12.58
N VAL A 135 4.70 13.75 12.22
CA VAL A 135 4.45 13.18 10.89
C VAL A 135 2.95 13.05 10.63
N ASN A 136 2.16 12.65 11.63
CA ASN A 136 0.70 12.58 11.52
C ASN A 136 0.08 13.96 11.24
N ILE A 137 0.48 14.98 12.02
CA ILE A 137 0.01 16.36 11.81
C ILE A 137 0.42 16.87 10.43
N GLY A 138 1.67 16.63 10.02
CA GLY A 138 2.16 17.01 8.69
C GLY A 138 1.36 16.34 7.57
N THR A 139 1.07 15.05 7.69
CA THR A 139 0.26 14.31 6.72
C THR A 139 -1.16 14.85 6.66
N PHE A 140 -1.77 15.16 7.81
CA PHE A 140 -3.10 15.76 7.89
C PHE A 140 -3.15 17.12 7.18
N ILE A 141 -2.16 18.00 7.39
CA ILE A 141 -2.05 19.29 6.71
C ILE A 141 -1.89 19.11 5.20
N CYS A 142 -1.01 18.20 4.76
CA CYS A 142 -0.81 17.91 3.34
C CYS A 142 -2.10 17.49 2.63
N VAL A 143 -2.91 16.63 3.28
CA VAL A 143 -4.21 16.20 2.74
C VAL A 143 -5.20 17.36 2.73
N TYR A 144 -5.18 18.21 3.76
CA TYR A 144 -6.07 19.39 3.87
C TYR A 144 -5.83 20.43 2.76
N VAL A 145 -4.56 20.64 2.35
CA VAL A 145 -4.20 21.60 1.29
C VAL A 145 -4.73 21.18 -0.09
N GLY A 146 -4.90 19.88 -0.35
CA GLY A 146 -5.67 19.40 -1.50
C GLY A 146 -5.06 18.20 -2.25
N ALA A 147 -5.94 17.27 -2.64
CA ALA A 147 -5.59 16.02 -3.30
C ALA A 147 -4.93 16.18 -4.69
N SER A 148 -5.21 17.27 -5.41
CA SER A 148 -4.68 17.49 -6.76
C SER A 148 -3.15 17.65 -6.79
N TRP A 149 -2.56 18.17 -5.71
CA TRP A 149 -1.10 18.24 -5.58
C TRP A 149 -0.49 16.87 -5.29
N ALA A 150 -1.16 16.06 -4.44
CA ALA A 150 -0.70 14.72 -4.08
C ALA A 150 -0.51 13.82 -5.30
N ILE A 151 -1.39 13.92 -6.31
CA ILE A 151 -1.29 13.14 -7.56
C ILE A 151 0.00 13.46 -8.34
N LYS A 152 0.46 14.73 -8.32
CA LYS A 152 1.72 15.10 -8.97
C LYS A 152 2.91 14.52 -8.21
N VAL A 153 2.89 14.61 -6.88
CA VAL A 153 3.93 14.04 -6.00
C VAL A 153 3.99 12.52 -6.11
N GLN A 154 2.85 11.86 -6.37
CA GLN A 154 2.75 10.42 -6.52
C GLN A 154 3.73 9.84 -7.56
N TYR A 155 3.93 10.53 -8.69
CA TYR A 155 4.87 10.08 -9.71
C TYR A 155 6.32 10.12 -9.23
N PHE A 156 6.67 11.12 -8.42
CA PHE A 156 7.99 11.20 -7.80
C PHE A 156 8.18 10.04 -6.79
N ILE A 157 7.17 9.76 -5.97
CA ILE A 157 7.21 8.62 -5.03
C ILE A 157 7.35 7.30 -5.79
N LEU A 158 6.61 7.11 -6.89
CA LEU A 158 6.76 5.91 -7.74
C LEU A 158 8.20 5.76 -8.24
N ALA A 159 8.80 6.83 -8.74
CA ALA A 159 10.17 6.80 -9.26
C ALA A 159 11.17 6.44 -8.16
N ALA A 160 11.05 7.03 -6.98
CA ALA A 160 11.89 6.71 -5.82
C ALA A 160 11.72 5.23 -5.38
N LEU A 161 10.49 4.73 -5.40
CA LEU A 161 10.19 3.34 -5.06
C LEU A 161 10.83 2.38 -6.07
N LEU A 162 10.68 2.64 -7.36
CA LEU A 162 11.32 1.83 -8.41
C LEU A 162 12.85 1.86 -8.29
N ALA A 163 13.45 3.02 -8.00
CA ALA A 163 14.88 3.14 -7.77
C ALA A 163 15.33 2.31 -6.54
N SER A 164 14.55 2.33 -5.46
CA SER A 164 14.80 1.50 -4.27
C SER A 164 14.75 0.00 -4.59
N LEU A 165 13.74 -0.45 -5.36
CA LEU A 165 13.65 -1.84 -5.80
C LEU A 165 14.83 -2.25 -6.68
N LEU A 166 15.23 -1.41 -7.62
CA LEU A 166 16.39 -1.66 -8.47
C LEU A 166 17.68 -1.77 -7.63
N SER A 167 17.86 -0.86 -6.65
CA SER A 167 18.99 -0.90 -5.73
C SER A 167 19.00 -2.19 -4.89
N PHE A 168 17.83 -2.61 -4.41
CA PHE A 168 17.68 -3.86 -3.66
C PHE A 168 18.07 -5.07 -4.53
N PHE A 169 17.54 -5.19 -5.74
CA PHE A 169 17.87 -6.30 -6.64
C PHE A 169 19.34 -6.29 -7.08
N ALA A 170 19.91 -5.10 -7.35
CA ALA A 170 21.31 -4.96 -7.69
C ALA A 170 22.23 -5.45 -6.55
N GLY A 171 21.85 -5.21 -5.29
CA GLY A 171 22.57 -5.74 -4.12
C GLY A 171 22.29 -7.23 -3.85
N ALA A 172 21.08 -7.70 -4.14
CA ALA A 172 20.67 -9.08 -3.87
C ALA A 172 21.32 -10.09 -4.82
N ILE A 173 21.40 -9.80 -6.13
CA ILE A 173 21.88 -10.74 -7.16
C ILE A 173 23.32 -11.25 -6.87
N PRO A 174 24.30 -10.40 -6.52
CA PRO A 174 25.64 -10.85 -6.16
C PRO A 174 25.71 -11.64 -4.85
N SER A 175 24.72 -11.45 -3.97
CA SER A 175 24.70 -11.98 -2.60
C SER A 175 23.95 -13.31 -2.48
N ILE A 176 23.59 -13.94 -3.61
CA ILE A 176 22.85 -15.21 -3.62
C ILE A 176 23.78 -16.35 -3.21
N ASP A 177 23.58 -16.84 -1.99
CA ASP A 177 24.26 -18.03 -1.49
C ASP A 177 23.29 -19.22 -1.38
N LEU A 178 23.57 -20.29 -2.13
CA LEU A 178 22.70 -21.45 -2.21
C LEU A 178 22.68 -22.25 -0.90
N SER A 179 23.72 -22.16 -0.07
CA SER A 179 23.76 -22.84 1.23
C SER A 179 22.85 -22.14 2.22
N LEU A 180 22.84 -20.80 2.26
CA LEU A 180 21.89 -20.02 3.05
C LEU A 180 20.44 -20.29 2.65
N MET A 181 20.15 -20.42 1.36
CA MET A 181 18.80 -20.75 0.89
C MET A 181 18.32 -22.12 1.37
N ARG A 182 19.20 -23.13 1.35
CA ARG A 182 18.84 -24.49 1.82
C ARG A 182 18.64 -24.55 3.33
N THR A 183 19.42 -23.80 4.11
CA THR A 183 19.27 -23.76 5.58
C THR A 183 17.98 -23.07 6.03
N ASN A 184 17.46 -22.13 5.23
CA ASN A 184 16.25 -21.35 5.53
C ASN A 184 14.99 -21.86 4.78
N LEU A 185 15.03 -23.09 4.24
CA LEU A 185 13.92 -23.64 3.47
C LEU A 185 12.70 -23.92 4.36
N SER A 186 12.95 -24.48 5.55
CA SER A 186 11.98 -24.76 6.59
C SER A 186 12.26 -23.91 7.84
N PRO A 187 11.24 -23.65 8.66
CA PRO A 187 11.43 -22.97 9.94
C PRO A 187 12.25 -23.86 10.88
N ASN A 188 13.37 -23.35 11.37
CA ASN A 188 14.15 -24.00 12.41
C ASN A 188 13.57 -23.58 13.76
N PHE A 189 12.51 -24.26 14.19
CA PHE A 189 12.01 -24.13 15.56
C PHE A 189 12.96 -24.92 16.46
N GLU A 190 13.97 -24.25 17.05
CA GLU A 190 14.67 -24.84 18.19
C GLU A 190 13.69 -24.85 19.37
N GLU A 191 13.20 -26.04 19.72
CA GLU A 191 12.49 -26.29 20.98
C GLU A 191 13.45 -25.98 22.14
N ASN A 192 13.23 -24.85 22.81
CA ASN A 192 13.78 -24.57 24.15
C ASN A 192 12.69 -24.80 25.20
#